data_AF-A0A183B9W2-F1
#
_entry.id   AF-A0A183B9W2-F1
#
_cell.length_a   1.000
_cell.length_b   1.000
_cell.length_c   1.000
_cell.angle_alpha   90.00
_cell.angle_beta   90.00
_cell.angle_gamma   90.00
#
_symmetry.space_group_name_H-M   'P 1'
#
loop_
_entity.id
_entity.type
_entity.pdbx_description
1 polymer ?
#
loop_
_entity_poly.entity_id
_entity_poly.type
_entity_poly.pdbx_seq_one_letter_code
_entity_poly.pdbx_strand_id
1 'polypeptide(L)'
;MHRTNPLKSEVAVRKTGGLFLSPNGVKVEIPPGASTGRRERLLCSTVSSTARGALAPWLGPNLRMASDIQLFYAPTSFKQPLAVFIPFSFAATRELSYTQSEDANTQERSKSGHASMSEDTTEGDLSEFGCELSRNV
;
A
#
# COMPACT_ATOMS: atom_id res chain seq x y z
N MET A 1 -17.51 30.30 8.31
CA MET A 1 -17.14 28.90 8.03
C MET A 1 -16.06 28.88 6.96
N HIS A 2 -14.78 28.75 7.35
CA HIS A 2 -13.68 28.55 6.40
C HIS A 2 -13.83 27.15 5.82
N ARG A 3 -14.36 27.04 4.60
CA ARG A 3 -14.20 25.83 3.79
C ARG A 3 -12.70 25.70 3.52
N THR A 4 -12.01 24.88 4.30
CA THR A 4 -10.67 24.41 3.96
C THR A 4 -10.80 23.71 2.63
N ASN A 5 -10.45 24.40 1.55
CA ASN A 5 -10.40 23.79 0.23
C ASN A 5 -9.32 22.70 0.33
N PRO A 6 -9.67 21.40 0.28
CA PRO A 6 -8.70 20.32 0.52
C PRO A 6 -7.62 20.22 -0.57
N LEU A 7 -7.61 21.17 -1.52
CA LEU A 7 -6.85 21.16 -2.77
C LEU A 7 -5.66 22.12 -2.82
N LYS A 8 -5.24 22.78 -1.73
CA LYS A 8 -3.92 23.44 -1.74
C LYS A 8 -2.80 22.42 -1.46
N SER A 9 -2.78 21.33 -2.23
CA SER A 9 -1.62 20.46 -2.40
C SER A 9 -0.57 21.07 -3.33
N GLU A 10 -0.73 22.35 -3.66
CA GLU A 10 0.08 23.12 -4.58
C GLU A 10 0.93 24.13 -3.82
N VAL A 11 2.24 23.88 -3.76
CA VAL A 11 3.19 24.82 -3.17
C VAL A 11 4.11 25.36 -4.24
N ALA A 12 4.23 26.70 -4.25
CA ALA A 12 5.19 27.38 -5.10
C ALA A 12 6.61 27.13 -4.58
N VAL A 13 7.44 26.53 -5.43
CA VAL A 13 8.84 26.29 -5.16
C VAL A 13 9.65 27.51 -5.55
N ARG A 14 10.48 27.99 -4.62
CA ARG A 14 11.35 29.17 -4.80
C ARG A 14 12.78 28.73 -5.10
N LYS A 15 13.59 29.64 -5.64
CA LYS A 15 15.05 29.43 -5.81
C LYS A 15 15.74 29.10 -4.49
N THR A 16 15.25 29.64 -3.39
CA THR A 16 15.77 29.41 -2.04
C THR A 16 15.47 28.00 -1.51
N GLY A 17 14.79 27.16 -2.29
CA GLY A 17 14.28 25.88 -1.84
C GLY A 17 12.94 26.02 -1.11
N GLY A 18 12.62 25.02 -0.29
CA GLY A 18 11.40 25.03 0.51
C GLY A 18 11.08 23.67 1.12
N LEU A 19 10.04 23.67 1.95
CA LEU A 19 9.45 22.47 2.51
C LEU A 19 7.99 22.37 2.04
N PHE A 20 7.63 21.22 1.51
CA PHE A 20 6.26 20.86 1.20
C PHE A 20 5.78 19.82 2.20
N LEU A 21 4.56 20.01 2.73
CA LEU A 21 3.91 19.06 3.61
C LEU A 21 2.48 18.84 3.12
N SER A 22 2.15 17.60 2.79
CA SER A 22 0.80 17.23 2.37
C SER A 22 -0.11 17.01 3.59
N PRO A 23 -1.44 17.08 3.43
CA PRO A 23 -2.39 16.68 4.46
C PRO A 23 -2.24 15.22 4.91
N ASN A 24 -1.68 14.35 4.06
CA ASN A 24 -1.50 12.92 4.33
C ASN A 24 -0.15 12.61 5.00
N GLY A 25 0.59 13.62 5.47
CA GLY A 25 1.86 13.45 6.17
C GLY A 25 3.08 13.23 5.27
N VAL A 26 2.91 13.20 3.95
CA VAL A 26 4.05 13.23 3.01
C VAL A 26 4.80 14.55 3.14
N LYS A 27 6.11 14.48 3.27
CA LYS A 27 7.01 15.63 3.37
C LYS A 27 7.98 15.63 2.19
N VAL A 28 8.15 16.78 1.53
CA VAL A 28 9.14 16.94 0.45
C VAL A 28 10.04 18.13 0.78
N GLU A 29 11.33 17.86 0.91
CA GLU A 29 12.37 18.85 1.13
C GLU A 29 13.02 19.22 -0.20
N ILE A 30 13.01 20.52 -0.47
CA ILE A 30 13.53 21.09 -1.72
C ILE A 30 14.78 21.89 -1.38
N PRO A 31 15.96 21.44 -1.83
CA PRO A 31 17.20 22.13 -1.53
C PRO A 31 17.27 23.50 -2.22
N PRO A 32 18.02 24.46 -1.64
CA PRO A 32 18.29 25.73 -2.30
C PRO A 32 18.98 25.54 -3.65
N GLY A 33 18.47 26.20 -4.69
CA GLY A 33 18.99 26.10 -6.05
C GLY A 33 18.41 24.95 -6.88
N ALA A 34 17.58 24.07 -6.30
CA ALA A 34 16.90 23.00 -7.04
C ALA A 34 15.91 23.54 -8.08
N SER A 35 15.29 24.70 -7.79
CA SER A 35 14.33 25.35 -8.67
C SER A 35 14.95 26.53 -9.42
N THR A 36 14.51 26.75 -10.66
CA THR A 36 14.90 27.93 -11.44
C THR A 36 14.22 29.22 -10.96
N GLY A 37 13.29 29.14 -10.01
CA GLY A 37 12.52 30.28 -9.52
C GLY A 37 11.40 30.73 -10.43
N ARG A 38 11.20 30.08 -11.58
CA ARG A 38 10.03 30.27 -12.44
C ARG A 38 8.80 29.62 -11.81
N ARG A 39 8.31 30.14 -10.68
CA ARG A 39 7.08 29.71 -9.97
C ARG A 39 6.75 28.21 -10.18
N GLU A 40 7.74 27.35 -9.98
CA GLU A 40 7.55 25.91 -10.19
C GLU A 40 6.58 25.44 -9.11
N ARG A 41 5.70 24.50 -9.45
CA ARG A 41 4.66 24.05 -8.53
C ARG A 41 4.85 22.56 -8.29
N LEU A 42 4.88 22.17 -7.03
CA LEU A 42 4.83 20.77 -6.65
C LEU A 42 3.41 20.45 -6.22
N LEU A 43 2.83 19.43 -6.85
CA LEU A 43 1.56 18.82 -6.47
C LEU A 43 1.82 17.44 -5.88
N CYS A 44 1.09 17.11 -4.81
CA CYS A 44 1.07 15.78 -4.23
C CYS A 44 -0.39 15.34 -3.99
N SER A 45 -0.72 14.12 -4.37
CA SER A 45 -2.03 13.52 -4.09
C SER A 45 -1.88 12.04 -3.77
N THR A 46 -2.70 11.53 -2.86
CA THR A 46 -2.89 10.09 -2.71
C THR A 46 -3.73 9.54 -3.85
N VAL A 47 -3.44 8.30 -4.26
CA VAL A 47 -4.31 7.53 -5.16
C VAL A 47 -5.51 7.02 -4.36
N SER A 48 -6.71 7.19 -4.92
CA SER A 48 -7.96 6.72 -4.29
C SER A 48 -8.01 5.21 -4.20
N SER A 49 -8.74 4.69 -3.21
CA SER A 49 -8.85 3.24 -2.95
C SER A 49 -9.32 2.43 -4.16
N THR A 50 -10.22 2.99 -4.97
CA THR A 50 -10.74 2.38 -6.20
C THR A 50 -9.70 2.30 -7.31
N ALA A 51 -8.84 3.31 -7.44
CA ALA A 51 -7.77 3.32 -8.44
C ALA A 51 -6.55 2.48 -8.00
N ARG A 52 -6.36 2.25 -6.70
CA ARG A 52 -5.24 1.45 -6.18
C ARG A 52 -5.22 0.03 -6.77
N GLY A 53 -6.36 -0.60 -7.01
CA GLY A 53 -6.39 -1.96 -7.59
C GLY A 53 -5.78 -2.03 -8.99
N ALA A 54 -5.87 -0.95 -9.77
CA ALA A 54 -5.32 -0.88 -11.13
C ALA A 54 -3.89 -0.33 -11.17
N LEU A 55 -3.51 0.52 -10.21
CA LEU A 55 -2.21 1.20 -10.18
C LEU A 55 -1.19 0.54 -9.25
N ALA A 56 -1.64 -0.31 -8.32
CA ALA A 56 -0.75 -1.00 -7.41
C ALA A 56 0.14 -1.98 -8.19
N PRO A 57 1.44 -2.02 -7.88
CA PRO A 57 2.30 -3.06 -8.43
C PRO A 57 1.79 -4.42 -7.97
N TRP A 58 1.90 -5.42 -8.85
CA TRP A 58 1.68 -6.80 -8.42
C TRP A 58 2.77 -7.18 -7.42
N LEU A 59 2.33 -7.51 -6.21
CA LEU A 59 3.20 -7.97 -5.13
C LEU A 59 3.03 -9.48 -5.00
N GLY A 60 4.14 -10.20 -4.82
CA GLY A 60 4.10 -11.63 -4.51
C GLY A 60 3.38 -11.91 -3.19
N PRO A 61 3.08 -13.18 -2.88
CA PRO A 61 2.21 -13.55 -1.75
C PRO A 61 2.72 -13.08 -0.37
N ASN A 62 4.02 -12.83 -0.25
CA ASN A 62 4.66 -12.42 1.01
C ASN A 62 4.98 -10.92 1.06
N LEU A 63 4.64 -10.16 0.02
CA LEU A 63 4.93 -8.73 -0.08
C LEU A 63 3.66 -7.91 0.04
N ARG A 64 3.75 -6.80 0.78
CA ARG A 64 2.64 -5.89 1.04
C ARG A 64 3.11 -4.46 0.82
N MET A 65 2.21 -3.58 0.42
CA MET A 65 2.54 -2.17 0.34
C MET A 65 2.76 -1.59 1.73
N ALA A 66 3.92 -0.96 1.92
CA ALA A 66 4.28 -0.29 3.15
C ALA A 66 3.52 1.04 3.36
N SER A 67 3.10 1.71 2.30
CA SER A 67 2.46 3.03 2.31
C SER A 67 1.35 3.11 1.27
N ASP A 68 0.56 4.19 1.30
CA ASP A 68 -0.35 4.52 0.20
C ASP A 68 0.41 5.01 -1.04
N ILE A 69 -0.14 4.76 -2.22
CA ILE A 69 0.43 5.26 -3.48
C ILE A 69 0.27 6.78 -3.53
N GLN A 70 1.38 7.49 -3.71
CA GLN A 70 1.43 8.94 -3.83
C GLN A 70 1.76 9.32 -5.27
N LEU A 71 1.04 10.29 -5.82
CA LEU A 71 1.31 10.94 -7.08
C LEU A 71 1.99 12.27 -6.81
N PHE A 72 3.14 12.49 -7.43
CA PHE A 72 3.83 13.77 -7.44
C PHE A 72 3.84 14.32 -8.85
N TYR A 73 3.48 15.59 -8.99
CA TYR A 73 3.55 16.28 -10.26
C TYR A 73 4.32 17.58 -10.11
N ALA A 74 5.27 17.79 -11.02
CA ALA A 74 5.96 19.05 -11.20
C ALA A 74 6.00 19.35 -12.70
N PRO A 75 5.63 20.58 -13.12
CA PRO A 75 5.59 20.94 -14.54
C PRO A 75 6.98 21.07 -15.17
N THR A 76 8.03 21.12 -14.35
CA THR A 76 9.43 21.25 -14.76
C THR A 76 10.32 20.36 -13.90
N SER A 77 11.40 19.86 -14.48
CA SER A 77 12.41 19.09 -13.75
C SER A 77 13.22 19.99 -12.82
N PHE A 78 13.49 19.49 -11.62
CA PHE A 78 14.40 20.13 -10.67
C PHE A 78 15.86 19.87 -11.06
N LYS A 79 16.74 20.85 -10.79
CA LYS A 79 18.18 20.75 -11.05
C LYS A 79 18.93 19.86 -10.07
N GLN A 80 18.30 19.55 -8.94
CA GLN A 80 18.85 18.77 -7.85
C GLN A 80 17.80 17.76 -7.38
N PRO A 81 18.23 16.61 -6.84
CA PRO A 81 17.31 15.65 -6.25
C PRO A 81 16.57 16.28 -5.06
N LEU A 82 15.28 15.93 -4.93
CA LEU A 82 14.45 16.31 -3.79
C LEU A 82 14.40 15.15 -2.80
N ALA A 83 14.35 15.45 -1.51
CA ALA A 83 14.15 14.42 -0.49
C ALA A 83 12.65 14.27 -0.20
N VAL A 84 12.11 13.08 -0.44
CA VAL A 84 10.69 12.75 -0.27
C VAL A 84 10.54 11.75 0.86
N PHE A 85 9.77 12.10 1.88
CA PHE A 85 9.39 11.23 2.98
C PHE A 85 7.92 10.84 2.84
N ILE A 86 7.66 9.54 2.73
CA ILE A 86 6.32 8.97 2.64
C ILE A 86 6.06 8.17 3.91
N PRO A 87 5.01 8.50 4.69
CA PRO A 87 4.70 7.75 5.90
C PRO A 87 4.24 6.32 5.56
N PHE A 88 4.56 5.38 6.45
CA PHE A 88 3.96 4.05 6.41
C PHE A 88 2.44 4.14 6.59
N SER A 89 1.72 3.23 5.97
CA SER A 89 0.31 3.02 6.25
C SER A 89 0.15 2.51 7.69
N PHE A 90 -1.02 2.72 8.27
CA PHE A 90 -1.33 2.24 9.62
C PHE A 90 -1.17 0.71 9.71
N ALA A 91 -1.65 -0.03 8.70
CA ALA A 91 -1.54 -1.49 8.64
C ALA A 91 -0.07 -1.94 8.60
N ALA A 92 0.76 -1.32 7.75
CA ALA A 92 2.18 -1.64 7.68
C ALA A 92 2.93 -1.29 8.97
N THR A 93 2.61 -0.16 9.59
CA THR A 93 3.20 0.23 10.88
C THR A 93 2.85 -0.78 11.96
N ARG A 94 1.60 -1.25 11.98
CA ARG A 94 1.16 -2.28 12.92
C ARG A 94 1.99 -3.56 12.73
N GLU A 95 2.11 -4.06 11.50
CA GLU A 95 2.90 -5.26 11.21
C GLU A 95 4.37 -5.14 11.62
N LEU A 96 5.01 -3.99 11.38
CA LEU A 96 6.40 -3.74 11.79
C LEU A 96 6.58 -3.64 13.32
N SER A 97 5.52 -3.27 14.04
CA SER A 97 5.56 -3.09 15.50
C SER A 97 5.33 -4.38 16.29
N TYR A 98 4.76 -5.43 15.66
CA TYR A 98 4.68 -6.74 16.29
C TYR A 98 6.03 -7.45 16.13
N THR A 99 6.76 -7.59 17.24
CA THR A 99 7.88 -8.52 17.31
C THR A 99 7.35 -9.92 17.03
N GLN A 100 7.80 -10.53 15.94
CA GLN A 100 7.44 -11.88 15.53
C GLN A 100 7.90 -12.90 16.60
N SER A 101 7.04 -13.15 17.60
CA SER A 101 7.27 -14.17 18.63
C SER A 101 6.42 -15.43 18.45
N GLU A 102 5.62 -15.56 17.38
CA GLU A 102 4.67 -16.69 17.26
C GLU A 102 4.66 -17.46 15.93
N ASP A 103 5.46 -17.11 14.91
CA ASP A 103 5.41 -17.82 13.61
C ASP A 103 6.44 -18.94 13.43
N ALA A 104 7.34 -19.19 14.40
CA ALA A 104 8.32 -20.26 14.30
C ALA A 104 7.74 -21.68 14.48
N ASN A 105 6.45 -21.83 14.85
CA ASN A 105 5.91 -23.11 15.31
C ASN A 105 4.80 -23.71 14.44
N THR A 106 4.37 -23.06 13.36
CA THR A 106 3.26 -23.58 12.52
C THR A 106 3.71 -24.11 11.16
N GLN A 107 4.94 -23.83 10.73
CA GLN A 107 5.42 -24.26 9.41
C GLN A 107 6.04 -25.67 9.39
N GLU A 108 6.35 -26.28 10.54
CA GLU A 108 6.83 -27.68 10.58
C GLU A 108 5.69 -28.72 10.56
N ARG A 109 4.44 -28.35 10.84
CA ARG A 109 3.36 -29.35 10.97
C ARG A 109 2.67 -29.74 9.66
N SER A 110 2.92 -29.02 8.57
CA SER A 110 2.34 -29.34 7.25
C SER A 110 3.27 -30.15 6.33
N LYS A 111 4.45 -30.59 6.81
CA LYS A 111 5.39 -31.41 6.03
C LYS A 111 5.57 -32.85 6.53
N SER A 112 4.85 -33.27 7.57
CA SER A 112 4.92 -34.64 8.14
C SER A 112 3.68 -35.52 7.86
N GLY A 113 2.78 -35.10 6.96
CA GLY A 113 1.50 -35.77 6.73
C GLY A 113 1.28 -36.35 5.34
N HIS A 114 2.32 -36.76 4.60
CA HIS A 114 2.11 -37.42 3.31
C HIS A 114 3.24 -38.41 2.96
N ALA A 115 3.12 -39.65 3.44
CA ALA A 115 3.54 -40.89 2.76
C ALA A 115 3.42 -42.12 3.68
N SER A 116 2.31 -42.85 3.57
CA SER A 116 2.34 -44.32 3.49
C SER A 116 0.94 -44.81 3.11
N MET A 117 0.79 -45.18 1.84
CA MET A 117 -0.30 -46.04 1.39
C MET A 117 -0.10 -47.43 1.98
N SER A 118 -1.18 -48.03 2.47
CA SER A 118 -1.43 -49.46 2.36
C SER A 118 -2.93 -49.64 2.29
N GLU A 119 -3.37 -50.16 1.14
CA GLU A 119 -4.74 -50.56 0.83
C GLU A 119 -5.29 -51.51 1.90
N ASP A 120 -6.54 -51.31 2.31
CA ASP A 120 -7.41 -52.45 2.54
C ASP A 120 -8.87 -52.08 2.27
N THR A 121 -9.49 -52.99 1.54
CA THR A 121 -10.84 -52.99 0.98
C THR A 121 -11.94 -52.89 2.04
N THR A 122 -13.04 -52.19 1.76
CA THR A 122 -14.40 -52.77 1.75
C THR A 122 -15.46 -51.75 1.34
N GLU A 123 -16.45 -52.29 0.63
CA GLU A 123 -17.59 -51.66 -0.02
C GLU A 123 -18.63 -51.10 0.97
N GLY A 124 -19.48 -50.18 0.50
CA GLY A 124 -20.64 -49.65 1.23
C GLY A 124 -20.90 -48.20 0.86
N ASP A 125 -21.46 -47.91 -0.31
CA ASP A 125 -22.89 -47.89 -0.64
C ASP A 125 -23.56 -46.52 -0.35
N LEU A 126 -24.50 -46.24 -1.25
CA LEU A 126 -25.20 -45.03 -1.66
C LEU A 126 -25.67 -43.98 -0.64
N SER A 127 -26.09 -42.86 -1.25
CA SER A 127 -27.11 -41.86 -0.83
C SER A 127 -26.57 -40.66 -0.04
N GLU A 128 -27.00 -39.43 -0.24
CA GLU A 128 -28.00 -38.82 -1.11
C GLU A 128 -27.78 -37.29 -1.05
N PHE A 129 -28.00 -36.61 -2.18
CA PHE A 129 -28.70 -35.33 -2.34
C PHE A 129 -28.61 -34.21 -1.29
N GLY A 130 -28.35 -33.00 -1.81
CA GLY A 130 -28.76 -31.77 -1.11
C GLY A 130 -28.21 -30.46 -1.69
N CYS A 131 -28.48 -30.15 -2.96
CA CYS A 131 -28.54 -28.74 -3.38
C CYS A 131 -29.80 -28.13 -2.77
N GLU A 132 -29.69 -27.10 -1.93
CA GLU A 132 -30.80 -26.15 -1.82
C GLU A 132 -30.33 -24.70 -1.66
N LEU A 133 -30.57 -24.00 -2.75
CA LEU A 133 -30.62 -22.56 -2.89
C LEU A 133 -32.06 -22.15 -2.53
N SER A 134 -32.27 -21.23 -1.57
CA SER A 134 -33.50 -20.43 -1.47
C SER A 134 -33.17 -19.16 -0.68
N ARG A 135 -33.01 -17.99 -1.33
CA ARG A 135 -34.02 -17.03 -1.83
C ARG A 135 -34.97 -16.50 -0.75
N ASN A 136 -34.70 -15.24 -0.39
CA ASN A 136 -35.66 -14.28 0.13
C ASN A 136 -36.82 -14.08 -0.85
N VAL A 137 -38.05 -14.21 -0.35
CA VAL A 137 -39.15 -13.23 -0.54
C VAL A 137 -39.89 -13.14 0.79
#